data_AF-W5NGH6-F1
#
_entry.id   AF-W5NGH6-F1
#
_cell.length_a   1.000
_cell.length_b   1.000
_cell.length_c   1.000
_cell.angle_alpha   90.00
_cell.angle_beta   90.00
_cell.angle_gamma   90.00
#
_symmetry.space_group_name_H-M   'P 1'
#
loop_
_entity.id
_entity.type
_entity.pdbx_description
1 polymer ?
#
loop_
_entity_poly.entity_id
_entity_poly.type
_entity_poly.pdbx_seq_one_letter_code
_entity_poly.pdbx_strand_id
1 'polypeptide(L)'
;MADEDVAAEDYPTEIEEYLTAFETSVSSVNNMIKTMMSIPRSELLQQLDPLEQAKLDLVSAYSLNSLFWIYLVTQGINPKEHAVKQELERIRTYMNKVKEITDRKKASRLDKGAASRFVRSALWEGSTEESKATPEGSHQSKRRKQS
;
A
#
# COMPACT_ATOMS: atom_id res chain seq x y z
N MET A 1 -44.46 -8.99 33.28
CA MET A 1 -44.58 -10.43 32.97
C MET A 1 -43.18 -10.86 32.59
N ALA A 2 -42.52 -11.55 33.53
CA ALA A 2 -41.17 -12.12 33.48
C ALA A 2 -40.05 -11.21 32.95
N ASP A 3 -39.47 -10.41 33.85
CA ASP A 3 -38.01 -10.23 33.84
C ASP A 3 -37.41 -11.63 34.04
N GLU A 4 -37.05 -12.30 32.96
CA GLU A 4 -36.12 -13.42 33.04
C GLU A 4 -34.73 -12.82 33.25
N ASP A 5 -34.42 -12.63 34.52
CA ASP A 5 -33.07 -12.59 35.05
C ASP A 5 -32.41 -13.91 34.61
N VAL A 6 -31.77 -13.88 33.44
CA VAL A 6 -30.95 -14.98 32.91
C VAL A 6 -29.83 -15.15 33.93
N ALA A 7 -30.05 -16.08 34.86
CA ALA A 7 -29.06 -16.48 35.84
C ALA A 7 -27.74 -16.68 35.10
N ALA A 8 -26.77 -15.80 35.40
CA ALA A 8 -25.44 -15.87 34.84
C ALA A 8 -24.95 -17.30 35.05
N GLU A 9 -24.83 -18.07 33.96
CA GLU A 9 -24.10 -19.32 34.03
C GLU A 9 -22.68 -18.93 34.37
N ASP A 10 -22.32 -19.10 35.66
CA ASP A 10 -20.99 -18.83 36.18
C ASP A 10 -20.02 -19.77 35.45
N TYR A 11 -19.44 -19.25 34.37
CA TYR A 11 -18.29 -19.85 33.74
C TYR A 11 -17.09 -19.80 34.71
N PRO A 12 -16.09 -20.67 34.54
CA PRO A 12 -14.91 -20.68 35.41
C PRO A 12 -14.25 -19.29 35.47
N THR A 13 -13.90 -18.81 36.68
CA THR A 13 -13.34 -17.46 36.85
C THR A 13 -12.00 -17.30 36.13
N GLU A 14 -11.30 -18.40 35.84
CA GLU A 14 -10.07 -18.41 35.04
C GLU A 14 -10.28 -17.89 33.61
N ILE A 15 -11.52 -17.90 33.08
CA ILE A 15 -11.83 -17.41 31.73
C ILE A 15 -12.50 -16.03 31.70
N GLU A 16 -12.85 -15.47 32.85
CA GLU A 16 -13.55 -14.19 32.97
C GLU A 16 -12.78 -13.04 32.30
N GLU A 17 -11.49 -12.95 32.56
CA GLU A 17 -10.64 -11.92 31.96
C GLU A 17 -10.56 -12.05 30.42
N TYR A 18 -10.50 -13.28 29.90
CA TYR A 18 -10.47 -13.51 28.45
C TYR A 18 -11.81 -13.16 27.79
N LEU A 19 -12.93 -13.48 28.44
CA LEU A 19 -14.27 -13.17 27.93
C LEU A 19 -14.54 -11.68 27.91
N THR A 20 -14.23 -10.98 29.00
CA THR A 20 -14.39 -9.51 29.10
C THR A 20 -13.49 -8.77 28.09
N ALA A 21 -12.24 -9.22 27.91
CA ALA A 21 -11.34 -8.69 26.90
C ALA A 21 -11.85 -8.94 25.47
N PHE A 22 -12.40 -10.13 25.21
CA PHE A 22 -12.99 -10.48 23.93
C PHE A 22 -14.23 -9.64 23.62
N GLU A 23 -15.16 -9.51 24.57
CA GLU A 23 -16.37 -8.68 24.44
C GLU A 23 -16.02 -7.21 24.16
N THR A 24 -15.04 -6.67 24.89
CA THR A 24 -14.54 -5.30 24.70
C THR A 24 -13.98 -5.14 23.29
N SER A 25 -13.20 -6.11 22.82
CA SER A 25 -12.59 -6.10 21.48
C SER A 25 -13.66 -6.18 20.38
N VAL A 26 -14.65 -7.08 20.52
CA VAL A 26 -15.77 -7.22 19.58
C VAL A 26 -16.61 -5.95 19.55
N SER A 27 -16.88 -5.34 20.69
CA SER A 27 -17.64 -4.08 20.80
C SER A 27 -16.91 -2.93 20.09
N SER A 28 -15.59 -2.83 20.26
CA SER A 28 -14.77 -1.86 19.55
C SER A 28 -14.85 -2.04 18.03
N VAL A 29 -14.71 -3.28 17.54
CA VAL A 29 -14.82 -3.59 16.11
C VAL A 29 -16.21 -3.28 15.56
N ASN A 30 -17.26 -3.63 16.30
CA ASN A 30 -18.64 -3.34 15.92
C ASN A 30 -18.88 -1.83 15.76
N ASN A 31 -18.35 -1.02 16.68
CA ASN A 31 -18.45 0.44 16.60
C ASN A 31 -17.69 1.01 15.39
N MET A 32 -16.50 0.48 15.08
CA MET A 32 -15.76 0.88 13.88
C MET A 32 -16.51 0.53 12.59
N ILE A 33 -17.10 -0.66 12.51
CA ILE A 33 -17.88 -1.10 11.34
C ILE A 33 -19.14 -0.23 11.16
N LYS A 34 -19.86 0.08 12.25
CA LYS A 34 -21.02 0.99 12.21
C LYS A 34 -20.64 2.36 11.68
N THR A 35 -19.52 2.92 12.14
CA THR A 35 -19.00 4.19 11.61
C THR A 35 -18.69 4.09 10.12
N MET A 36 -18.01 3.03 9.68
CA MET A 36 -17.71 2.82 8.26
C MET A 36 -18.96 2.69 7.40
N MET A 37 -20.01 2.03 7.91
CA MET A 37 -21.28 1.84 7.21
C MET A 37 -22.23 3.03 7.28
N SER A 38 -21.90 4.06 8.07
CA SER A 38 -22.71 5.28 8.16
C SER A 38 -22.65 6.13 6.87
N ILE A 39 -21.61 5.92 6.05
CA ILE A 39 -21.43 6.58 4.75
C ILE A 39 -21.75 5.59 3.64
N PRO A 40 -22.60 5.93 2.66
CA PRO A 40 -22.85 5.10 1.50
C PRO A 40 -21.56 4.80 0.73
N ARG A 41 -21.34 3.54 0.36
CA ARG A 41 -20.14 3.14 -0.40
C ARG A 41 -20.00 3.92 -1.71
N SER A 42 -21.11 4.24 -2.39
CA SER A 42 -21.10 5.04 -3.62
C SER A 42 -20.56 6.45 -3.43
N GLU A 43 -20.79 7.04 -2.26
CA GLU A 43 -20.28 8.37 -1.91
C GLU A 43 -18.78 8.29 -1.58
N LEU A 44 -18.38 7.27 -0.80
CA LEU A 44 -16.99 7.04 -0.44
C LEU A 44 -16.11 6.77 -1.67
N LEU A 45 -16.58 5.96 -2.63
CA LEU A 45 -15.84 5.67 -3.86
C LEU A 45 -15.63 6.90 -4.77
N GLN A 46 -16.52 7.90 -4.70
CA GLN A 46 -16.34 9.15 -5.46
C GLN A 46 -15.20 10.02 -4.91
N GLN A 47 -14.86 9.86 -3.63
CA GLN A 47 -13.85 10.65 -2.94
C GLN A 47 -12.45 10.04 -2.97
N LEU A 48 -12.34 8.75 -3.35
CA LEU A 48 -11.10 7.98 -3.28
C LEU A 48 -10.49 7.77 -4.66
N ASP A 49 -9.16 7.85 -4.74
CA ASP A 49 -8.45 7.43 -5.95
C ASP A 49 -8.54 5.90 -6.15
N PRO A 50 -8.30 5.37 -7.37
CA PRO A 50 -8.45 3.93 -7.62
C PRO A 50 -7.58 3.02 -6.73
N LEU A 51 -6.42 3.52 -6.28
CA LEU A 51 -5.52 2.78 -5.41
C LEU A 51 -6.03 2.78 -3.95
N GLU A 52 -6.61 3.88 -3.50
CA GLU A 52 -7.29 4.00 -2.22
C GLU A 52 -8.56 3.15 -2.16
N GLN A 53 -9.34 3.10 -3.25
CA GLN A 53 -10.48 2.20 -3.37
C GLN A 53 -10.05 0.73 -3.25
N ALA A 54 -8.99 0.33 -3.95
CA ALA A 54 -8.45 -1.02 -3.85
C ALA A 54 -7.97 -1.37 -2.43
N LYS A 55 -7.35 -0.42 -1.72
CA LYS A 55 -6.96 -0.60 -0.31
C LYS A 55 -8.18 -0.78 0.59
N LEU A 56 -9.18 0.08 0.44
CA LEU A 56 -10.41 0.00 1.21
C LEU A 56 -11.08 -1.36 1.02
N ASP A 57 -11.28 -1.80 -0.23
CA ASP A 57 -11.91 -3.07 -0.55
C ASP A 57 -11.13 -4.27 0.03
N LEU A 58 -9.79 -4.24 -0.06
CA LEU A 58 -8.94 -5.29 0.52
C LEU A 58 -9.01 -5.34 2.04
N VAL A 59 -9.01 -4.17 2.71
CA VAL A 59 -9.15 -4.10 4.17
C VAL A 59 -10.53 -4.58 4.59
N SER A 60 -11.61 -4.20 3.88
CA SER A 60 -12.96 -4.70 4.15
C SER A 60 -13.04 -6.22 3.99
N ALA A 61 -12.49 -6.78 2.92
CA ALA A 61 -12.45 -8.22 2.71
C ALA A 61 -11.62 -8.94 3.78
N TYR A 62 -10.48 -8.39 4.17
CA TYR A 62 -9.62 -8.92 5.24
C TYR A 62 -10.36 -8.94 6.59
N SER A 63 -11.02 -7.84 6.95
CA SER A 63 -11.79 -7.72 8.19
C SER A 63 -12.93 -8.74 8.26
N LEU A 64 -13.70 -8.89 7.18
CA LEU A 64 -14.78 -9.88 7.11
C LEU A 64 -14.27 -11.32 7.27
N ASN A 65 -13.20 -11.69 6.55
CA ASN A 65 -12.63 -13.03 6.67
C ASN A 65 -11.98 -13.27 8.03
N SER A 66 -11.41 -12.24 8.65
CA SER A 66 -10.84 -12.34 10.00
C SER A 66 -11.92 -12.51 11.06
N LEU A 67 -13.04 -11.79 10.95
CA LEU A 67 -14.20 -12.00 11.83
C LEU A 67 -14.79 -13.39 11.65
N PHE A 68 -14.86 -13.88 10.42
CA PHE A 68 -15.32 -15.23 10.15
C PHE A 68 -14.35 -16.30 10.69
N TRP A 69 -13.04 -16.05 10.63
CA TRP A 69 -12.03 -16.89 11.29
C TRP A 69 -12.28 -16.97 12.80
N ILE A 70 -12.49 -15.82 13.46
CA ILE A 70 -12.79 -15.75 14.89
C ILE A 70 -14.08 -16.53 15.20
N TYR A 71 -15.13 -16.36 14.40
CA TYR A 71 -16.38 -17.12 14.54
C TYR A 71 -16.14 -18.63 14.47
N LEU A 72 -15.34 -19.13 13.52
CA LEU A 72 -15.02 -20.56 13.46
C LEU A 72 -14.32 -21.05 14.73
N VAL A 73 -13.39 -20.24 15.28
CA VAL A 73 -12.73 -20.56 16.56
C VAL A 73 -13.74 -20.67 17.69
N THR A 74 -14.74 -19.77 17.76
CA THR A 74 -15.77 -19.86 18.81
C THR A 74 -16.71 -21.05 18.64
N GLN A 75 -16.86 -21.57 17.43
CA GLN A 75 -17.58 -22.83 17.16
C GLN A 75 -16.72 -24.08 17.38
N GLY A 76 -15.47 -23.95 17.83
CA GLY A 76 -14.55 -25.08 17.99
C GLY A 76 -14.04 -25.67 16.68
N ILE A 77 -14.25 -24.98 15.55
CA ILE A 77 -13.80 -25.42 14.23
C ILE A 77 -12.39 -24.87 13.98
N ASN A 78 -11.44 -25.74 13.65
CA ASN A 78 -10.07 -25.32 13.30
C ASN A 78 -10.08 -24.53 11.98
N PRO A 79 -9.84 -23.21 11.98
CA PRO A 79 -9.96 -22.42 10.76
C PRO A 79 -8.81 -22.68 9.77
N LYS A 80 -7.71 -23.30 10.24
CA LYS A 80 -6.58 -23.70 9.38
C LYS A 80 -6.95 -24.81 8.39
N GLU A 81 -7.98 -25.59 8.72
CA GLU A 81 -8.54 -26.66 7.88
C GLU A 81 -9.76 -26.17 7.08
N HIS A 82 -10.23 -24.95 7.35
CA HIS A 82 -11.36 -24.34 6.66
C HIS A 82 -10.91 -23.50 5.44
N ALA A 83 -11.80 -23.36 4.44
CA ALA A 83 -11.54 -22.60 3.21
C ALA A 83 -11.17 -21.12 3.45
N VAL A 84 -11.55 -20.55 4.61
CA VAL A 84 -11.24 -19.17 5.01
C VAL A 84 -9.74 -18.88 4.98
N LYS A 85 -8.90 -19.89 5.25
CA LYS A 85 -7.43 -19.76 5.15
C LYS A 85 -7.01 -19.39 3.73
N GLN A 86 -7.61 -20.02 2.71
CA GLN A 86 -7.29 -19.75 1.32
C GLN A 86 -7.74 -18.34 0.92
N GLU A 87 -8.90 -17.89 1.41
CA GLU A 87 -9.37 -16.52 1.19
C GLU A 87 -8.42 -15.48 1.82
N LEU A 88 -7.92 -15.72 3.03
CA LEU A 88 -6.92 -14.85 3.66
C LEU A 88 -5.60 -14.79 2.88
N GLU A 89 -5.11 -15.91 2.38
CA GLU A 89 -3.89 -15.93 1.54
C GLU A 89 -4.10 -15.22 0.20
N ARG A 90 -5.29 -15.38 -0.39
CA ARG A 90 -5.69 -14.66 -1.60
C ARG A 90 -5.69 -13.15 -1.34
N ILE A 91 -6.32 -12.69 -0.25
CA ILE A 91 -6.35 -11.28 0.13
C ILE A 91 -4.93 -10.75 0.36
N ARG A 92 -4.08 -11.48 1.09
CA ARG A 92 -2.67 -11.11 1.32
C ARG A 92 -1.92 -10.95 -0.01
N THR A 93 -2.14 -11.84 -0.96
CA THR A 93 -1.56 -11.74 -2.31
C THR A 93 -1.93 -10.43 -3.00
N TYR A 94 -3.20 -10.01 -2.93
CA TYR A 94 -3.64 -8.74 -3.52
C TYR A 94 -3.14 -7.52 -2.73
N MET A 95 -3.05 -7.58 -1.41
CA MET A 95 -2.42 -6.52 -0.60
C MET A 95 -0.97 -6.31 -1.00
N ASN A 96 -0.21 -7.39 -1.24
CA ASN A 96 1.16 -7.30 -1.74
C ASN A 96 1.24 -6.66 -3.13
N LYS A 97 0.30 -6.95 -4.03
CA LYS A 97 0.23 -6.28 -5.34
C LYS A 97 -0.02 -4.78 -5.21
N VAL A 98 -0.96 -4.38 -4.34
CA VAL A 98 -1.25 -2.96 -4.06
C VAL A 98 -0.03 -2.27 -3.45
N LYS A 99 0.70 -2.95 -2.56
CA LYS A 99 1.96 -2.45 -1.99
C LYS A 99 3.01 -2.24 -3.08
N GLU A 100 3.26 -3.24 -3.94
CA GLU A 100 4.22 -3.14 -5.04
C GLU A 100 3.89 -1.98 -6.00
N ILE A 101 2.62 -1.81 -6.36
CA ILE A 101 2.16 -0.69 -7.19
C ILE A 101 2.43 0.65 -6.49
N THR A 102 2.14 0.74 -5.19
CA THR A 102 2.39 1.94 -4.38
C THR A 102 3.87 2.27 -4.32
N ASP A 103 4.73 1.28 -4.11
CA ASP A 103 6.19 1.44 -3.99
C ASP A 103 6.81 1.81 -5.34
N ARG A 104 6.36 1.18 -6.43
CA ARG A 104 6.76 1.55 -7.80
C ARG A 104 6.38 2.99 -8.16
N LYS A 105 5.25 3.51 -7.65
CA LYS A 105 4.86 4.92 -7.83
C LYS A 105 5.81 5.88 -7.10
N LYS A 106 6.45 5.44 -6.01
CA LYS A 106 7.42 6.22 -5.21
C LYS A 106 8.87 6.06 -5.69
N ALA A 107 9.17 5.02 -6.47
CA ALA A 107 10.53 4.74 -6.95
C ALA A 107 11.07 5.88 -7.86
N SER A 108 12.36 6.18 -7.70
CA SER A 108 13.05 7.13 -8.57
C SER A 108 13.03 6.62 -10.01
N ARG A 109 12.67 7.49 -10.96
CA ARG A 109 12.61 7.15 -12.38
C ARG A 109 13.97 7.47 -13.00
N LEU A 110 14.53 6.52 -13.74
CA LEU A 110 15.75 6.75 -14.51
C LEU A 110 15.45 7.76 -15.62
N ASP A 111 16.23 8.83 -15.70
CA ASP A 111 16.18 9.76 -16.82
C ASP A 111 16.82 9.08 -18.04
N LYS A 112 15.96 8.55 -18.92
CA LYS A 112 16.37 7.88 -20.16
C LYS A 112 17.18 8.80 -21.07
N GLY A 113 16.90 10.11 -21.04
CA GLY A 113 17.64 11.12 -21.80
C GLY A 113 19.05 11.31 -21.27
N ALA A 114 19.20 11.46 -19.95
CA ALA A 114 20.51 11.53 -19.30
C ALA A 114 21.33 10.24 -19.51
N ALA A 115 20.71 9.07 -19.33
CA ALA A 115 21.35 7.78 -19.60
C ALA A 115 21.81 7.66 -21.07
N SER A 116 20.99 8.08 -22.03
CA SER A 116 21.36 8.08 -23.45
C SER A 116 22.51 9.04 -23.74
N ARG A 117 22.59 10.19 -23.06
CA ARG A 117 23.72 11.12 -23.19
C ARG A 117 25.01 10.53 -22.64
N PHE A 118 24.96 9.88 -21.48
CA PHE A 118 26.13 9.20 -20.89
C PHE A 118 26.65 8.09 -21.79
N VAL A 119 25.76 7.27 -22.36
CA VAL A 119 26.16 6.22 -23.31
C VAL A 119 26.77 6.83 -24.57
N ARG A 120 26.16 7.88 -25.13
CA ARG A 120 26.69 8.55 -26.33
C ARG A 120 28.05 9.22 -26.08
N SER A 121 28.27 9.82 -24.92
CA SER A 121 29.57 10.39 -24.56
C SER A 121 30.62 9.32 -24.28
N ALA A 122 30.23 8.18 -23.69
CA ALA A 122 31.15 7.08 -23.40
C ALA A 122 31.58 6.31 -24.67
N LEU A 123 30.71 6.26 -25.69
CA LEU A 123 30.99 5.69 -27.01
C LEU A 123 31.62 6.70 -27.97
N TRP A 124 31.78 7.96 -27.57
CA TRP A 124 32.48 8.97 -28.36
C TRP A 124 33.99 8.75 -28.21
N GLU A 125 34.53 7.85 -29.04
CA GLU A 125 35.96 7.76 -29.26
C GLU A 125 36.33 8.94 -30.15
N GLY A 126 37.02 9.93 -29.56
CA GLY A 126 37.47 11.11 -30.28
C GLY A 126 38.21 10.66 -31.53
N SER A 127 37.71 11.07 -32.69
CA SER A 127 38.40 10.95 -33.96
C SER A 127 39.84 11.39 -33.76
N THR A 128 40.74 10.41 -33.79
CA THR A 128 42.18 10.55 -33.90
C THR A 128 42.47 11.28 -35.19
N GLU A 129 42.50 12.60 -35.11
CA GLU A 129 43.20 13.42 -36.09
C GLU A 129 44.43 13.98 -35.37
N GLU A 130 45.54 13.27 -35.55
CA GLU A 130 46.87 13.88 -35.42
C GLU A 130 46.88 15.15 -36.26
N SER A 131 47.02 16.31 -35.62
CA SER A 131 47.44 17.54 -36.28
C SER A 131 48.45 18.23 -35.38
N LYS A 132 49.71 17.89 -35.63
CA LYS A 132 50.89 18.60 -35.14
C LYS A 132 50.82 20.10 -35.44
N ALA A 133 51.53 20.85 -34.58
CA ALA A 133 52.10 22.19 -34.76
C ALA A 133 51.34 23.38 -34.15
N THR A 134 51.82 23.83 -32.98
CA THR A 134 52.01 25.25 -32.67
C THR A 134 53.12 25.81 -33.59
N PRO A 135 53.09 27.10 -34.03
CA PRO A 135 53.30 28.23 -33.12
C PRO A 135 52.57 29.57 -33.45
N GLU A 136 52.56 30.45 -32.43
CA GLU A 136 52.62 31.92 -32.45
C GLU A 136 51.63 32.81 -33.24
N GLY A 137 50.99 33.71 -32.49
CA GLY A 137 51.09 35.17 -32.72
C GLY A 137 50.09 35.85 -33.66
N SER A 138 49.18 36.65 -33.10
CA SER A 138 49.06 38.10 -33.43
C SER A 138 47.84 38.75 -32.77
N HIS A 139 48.10 39.86 -32.09
CA HIS A 139 47.16 40.95 -31.81
C HIS A 139 46.49 41.45 -33.10
N GLN A 140 45.18 41.75 -33.06
CA GLN A 140 44.75 43.13 -33.34
C GLN A 140 43.35 43.49 -32.82
N SER A 141 43.29 44.72 -32.34
CA SER A 141 42.17 45.46 -31.78
C SER A 141 41.36 46.20 -32.87
N LYS A 142 40.17 46.70 -32.49
CA LYS A 142 39.34 47.76 -33.12
C LYS A 142 38.48 47.30 -34.33
N ARG A 143 37.24 47.78 -34.58
CA ARG A 143 36.61 49.07 -34.20
C ARG A 143 35.08 49.08 -34.51
N ARG A 144 34.34 49.91 -33.77
CA ARG A 144 32.97 50.42 -34.01
C ARG A 144 32.79 51.12 -35.37
N LYS A 145 31.63 50.96 -36.02
CA LYS A 145 30.59 52.00 -36.31
C LYS A 145 29.52 51.44 -37.29
N GLN A 146 28.25 51.45 -36.88
CA GLN A 146 27.16 52.33 -37.36
C GLN A 146 26.77 52.15 -38.83
N SER A 147 25.53 51.71 -39.02
CA SER A 147 24.54 52.42 -39.86
C SER A 147 23.21 52.43 -39.12
#